data_AF-A0A7S4J302-F1
#
_entry.id   AF-A0A7S4J302-F1
#
_cell.length_a   1.000
_cell.length_b   1.000
_cell.length_c   1.000
_cell.angle_alpha   90.00
_cell.angle_beta   90.00
_cell.angle_gamma   90.00
#
_symmetry.space_group_name_H-M   'P 1'
#
loop_
_entity.id
_entity.type
_entity.pdbx_description
1 polymer ?
#
loop_
_entity_poly.entity_id
_entity_poly.type
_entity_poly.pdbx_seq_one_letter_code
_entity_poly.pdbx_strand_id
1 'polypeptide(L)'
;PADGGAMVSIKGKNFGHSVGTLPTCRFGGTVVSGIRALENLIQCRSPPNQLGRQLVHVSLNGKDFTAESTWFAYRPVIKLLRLTPSNVPAKVGAEITLFGEGLQPGIMCSFDGSGHISAMVM
;
A
#
# COMPACT_ATOMS: atom_id res chain seq x y z
N PRO A 1 -3.35 1.40 1.37
CA PRO A 1 -4.31 2.35 1.95
C PRO A 1 -5.75 1.85 1.71
N ALA A 2 -6.69 2.12 2.61
CA ALA A 2 -8.08 1.63 2.54
C ALA A 2 -8.87 2.16 1.33
N ASP A 3 -8.50 3.34 0.83
CA ASP A 3 -8.96 3.94 -0.43
C ASP A 3 -8.40 3.27 -1.69
N GLY A 4 -7.56 2.24 -1.54
CA GLY A 4 -7.01 1.47 -2.65
C GLY A 4 -5.88 2.19 -3.37
N GLY A 5 -5.74 1.94 -4.68
CA GLY A 5 -4.79 2.59 -5.57
C GLY A 5 -3.33 2.14 -5.43
N ALA A 6 -2.97 1.47 -4.33
CA ALA A 6 -1.62 0.97 -4.12
C ALA A 6 -1.25 -0.07 -5.18
N MET A 7 -0.05 0.08 -5.76
CA MET A 7 0.53 -0.90 -6.67
C MET A 7 1.05 -2.09 -5.87
N VAL A 8 0.45 -3.26 -6.07
CA VAL A 8 0.79 -4.50 -5.37
C VAL A 8 1.55 -5.42 -6.32
N SER A 9 2.79 -5.74 -5.96
CA SER A 9 3.65 -6.67 -6.70
C SER A 9 3.56 -8.07 -6.09
N ILE A 10 2.96 -9.01 -6.82
CA ILE A 10 2.78 -10.40 -6.41
C ILE A 10 3.83 -11.24 -7.13
N LYS A 11 4.73 -11.84 -6.35
CA LYS A 11 5.76 -12.77 -6.84
C LYS A 11 5.26 -14.21 -6.73
N GLY A 12 5.55 -15.02 -7.74
CA GLY A 12 5.20 -16.44 -7.74
C GLY A 12 6.10 -17.24 -8.67
N LYS A 13 5.70 -18.48 -8.96
CA LYS A 13 6.36 -19.35 -9.94
C LYS A 13 5.35 -19.77 -10.99
N ASN A 14 5.84 -20.14 -12.17
CA ASN A 14 5.02 -20.68 -13.25
C ASN A 14 3.83 -19.79 -13.63
N PHE A 15 3.96 -18.46 -13.55
CA PHE A 15 2.92 -17.60 -14.08
C PHE A 15 2.76 -17.77 -15.60
N GLY A 16 3.66 -18.48 -16.29
CA GLY A 16 3.52 -18.93 -17.67
C GLY A 16 3.43 -17.80 -18.71
N HIS A 17 3.30 -18.16 -19.98
CA HIS A 17 2.93 -17.24 -21.06
C HIS A 17 1.49 -17.54 -21.49
N SER A 18 0.49 -16.98 -20.80
CA SER A 18 -0.88 -17.00 -21.29
C SER A 18 -1.01 -15.96 -22.40
N VAL A 19 -0.81 -16.40 -23.64
CA VAL A 19 -0.93 -15.52 -24.82
C VAL A 19 -2.40 -15.12 -24.98
N GLY A 20 -2.68 -13.82 -24.96
CA GLY A 20 -4.02 -13.27 -25.23
C GLY A 20 -4.92 -13.05 -24.02
N THR A 21 -4.46 -13.25 -22.78
CA THR A 21 -5.25 -12.91 -21.58
C THR A 21 -4.40 -12.22 -20.52
N LEU A 22 -4.88 -11.09 -20.02
CA LEU A 22 -4.23 -10.38 -18.92
C LEU A 22 -4.52 -11.07 -17.59
N PRO A 23 -3.55 -11.14 -16.67
CA PRO A 23 -3.80 -11.67 -15.35
C PRO A 23 -4.78 -10.77 -14.59
N THR A 24 -5.49 -11.34 -13.62
CA THR A 24 -6.32 -10.59 -12.67
C THR A 24 -5.92 -10.94 -11.25
N CYS A 25 -6.08 -9.98 -10.34
CA CYS A 25 -5.89 -10.19 -8.92
C CYS A 25 -7.23 -10.08 -8.20
N ARG A 26 -7.46 -10.93 -7.21
CA ARG A 26 -8.64 -10.87 -6.36
C ARG A 26 -8.24 -10.53 -4.93
N PHE A 27 -8.69 -9.39 -4.43
CA PHE A 27 -8.50 -8.93 -3.06
C PHE A 27 -9.79 -9.18 -2.27
N GLY A 28 -9.81 -10.23 -1.45
CA GLY A 28 -11.02 -10.71 -0.80
C GLY A 28 -12.07 -11.10 -1.85
N GLY A 29 -13.15 -10.31 -1.95
CA GLY A 29 -14.22 -10.51 -2.94
C GLY A 29 -14.05 -9.70 -4.25
N THR A 30 -13.12 -8.75 -4.32
CA THR A 30 -13.04 -7.80 -5.43
C THR A 30 -11.94 -8.20 -6.42
N VAL A 31 -12.30 -8.34 -7.70
CA VAL A 31 -11.37 -8.68 -8.79
C VAL A 31 -10.96 -7.40 -9.54
N VAL A 32 -9.66 -7.27 -9.81
CA VAL A 32 -9.07 -6.16 -10.57
C VAL A 32 -8.18 -6.69 -11.68
N SER A 33 -8.04 -5.91 -12.75
CA SER A 33 -7.06 -6.20 -13.79
C SER A 33 -5.63 -6.06 -13.26
N GLY A 34 -4.77 -6.94 -13.75
CA GLY A 34 -3.35 -6.93 -13.49
C GLY A 34 -2.56 -6.86 -14.78
N ILE A 35 -1.28 -6.53 -14.62
CA ILE A 35 -0.28 -6.68 -15.67
C ILE A 35 0.76 -7.68 -15.21
N ARG A 36 1.32 -8.41 -16.17
CA ARG A 36 2.51 -9.21 -15.94
C ARG A 36 3.72 -8.32 -16.14
N ALA A 37 4.40 -7.97 -15.05
CA ALA A 37 5.58 -7.12 -15.11
C ALA A 37 6.84 -7.92 -15.47
N LEU A 38 6.94 -9.17 -15.00
CA LEU A 38 8.02 -10.13 -15.31
C LEU A 38 7.45 -11.55 -15.36
N GLU A 39 8.25 -12.54 -15.78
CA GLU A 39 7.85 -13.96 -15.83
C GLU A 39 7.28 -14.48 -14.51
N ASN A 40 7.78 -13.97 -13.38
CA ASN A 40 7.43 -14.37 -12.03
C ASN A 40 6.78 -13.24 -11.21
N LEU A 41 6.35 -12.15 -11.86
CA LEU A 41 5.82 -10.96 -11.20
C LEU A 41 4.55 -10.43 -11.87
N ILE A 42 3.47 -10.38 -11.10
CA ILE A 42 2.21 -9.74 -11.48
C ILE A 42 2.02 -8.49 -10.64
N GLN A 43 1.56 -7.42 -11.29
CA GLN A 43 1.26 -6.15 -10.64
C GLN A 43 -0.20 -5.81 -10.80
N CYS A 44 -0.84 -5.46 -9.69
CA CYS A 44 -2.25 -5.08 -9.64
C CYS A 44 -2.42 -3.84 -8.78
N ARG A 45 -3.34 -2.95 -9.17
CA ARG A 45 -3.75 -1.85 -8.29
C ARG A 45 -4.80 -2.37 -7.32
N SER A 46 -4.53 -2.25 -6.02
CA SER A 46 -5.49 -2.63 -4.99
C SER A 46 -6.79 -1.82 -5.14
N PRO A 47 -7.97 -2.45 -5.07
CA PRO A 47 -9.23 -1.72 -4.97
C PRO A 47 -9.39 -1.14 -3.56
N PRO A 48 -10.26 -0.12 -3.37
CA PRO A 48 -10.70 0.29 -2.05
C PRO A 48 -11.31 -0.89 -1.28
N ASN A 49 -11.00 -1.01 0.01
CA ASN A 49 -11.50 -2.09 0.85
C ASN A 49 -11.47 -1.71 2.35
N GLN A 50 -12.15 -2.50 3.17
CA GLN A 50 -12.18 -2.35 4.62
C GLN A 50 -10.80 -2.57 5.24
N LEU A 51 -10.58 -1.97 6.42
CA LEU A 51 -9.37 -2.14 7.19
C LEU A 51 -9.13 -3.60 7.58
N GLY A 52 -7.86 -3.99 7.65
CA GLY A 52 -7.46 -5.33 8.05
C GLY A 52 -6.86 -6.14 6.90
N ARG A 53 -6.71 -7.44 7.12
CA ARG A 53 -6.05 -8.34 6.18
C ARG A 53 -7.06 -8.94 5.22
N GLN A 54 -6.76 -8.86 3.93
CA GLN A 54 -7.51 -9.51 2.87
C GLN A 54 -6.65 -10.55 2.16
N LEU A 55 -7.25 -11.67 1.81
CA LEU A 55 -6.60 -12.69 0.99
C LEU A 55 -6.47 -12.19 -0.45
N VAL A 56 -5.31 -12.43 -1.04
CA VAL A 56 -5.03 -12.11 -2.44
C VAL A 56 -4.79 -13.39 -3.22
N HIS A 57 -5.59 -13.56 -4.27
CA HIS A 57 -5.43 -14.63 -5.25
C HIS A 57 -5.10 -14.03 -6.62
N VAL A 58 -4.50 -14.83 -7.48
CA VAL A 58 -4.17 -14.45 -8.85
C VAL A 58 -4.89 -15.39 -9.82
N SER A 59 -5.34 -14.87 -10.94
CA SER A 59 -5.77 -15.66 -12.09
C SER A 59 -4.95 -15.25 -13.31
N LEU A 60 -4.51 -16.25 -14.09
CA LEU A 60 -3.72 -16.03 -15.31
C LEU A 60 -4.58 -16.01 -16.58
N ASN A 61 -5.82 -16.48 -16.49
CA ASN A 61 -6.79 -16.56 -17.58
C ASN A 61 -8.07 -15.76 -17.30
N GLY A 62 -8.10 -14.97 -16.22
CA GLY A 62 -9.25 -14.16 -15.82
C GLY A 62 -10.43 -14.95 -15.24
N LYS A 63 -10.32 -16.28 -15.11
CA LYS A 63 -11.42 -17.16 -14.69
C LYS A 63 -11.03 -18.04 -13.51
N ASP A 64 -9.91 -18.74 -13.62
CA ASP A 64 -9.43 -19.69 -12.62
C ASP A 64 -8.40 -19.02 -11.73
N PHE A 65 -8.67 -18.99 -10.42
CA PHE A 65 -7.80 -18.39 -9.42
C PHE A 65 -6.92 -19.42 -8.74
N THR A 66 -5.76 -18.98 -8.27
CA THR A 66 -4.84 -19.78 -7.46
C THR A 66 -5.55 -20.31 -6.20
N ALA A 67 -5.31 -21.59 -5.89
CA ALA A 67 -5.71 -22.18 -4.61
C ALA A 67 -4.92 -21.55 -3.45
N GLU A 68 -3.64 -21.28 -3.68
CA GLU A 68 -2.80 -20.52 -2.77
C GLU A 68 -3.19 -19.04 -2.76
N SER A 69 -2.94 -18.41 -1.61
CA SER A 69 -3.25 -17.00 -1.38
C SER A 69 -2.21 -16.38 -0.46
N THR A 70 -2.04 -15.07 -0.56
CA THR A 70 -1.22 -14.29 0.37
C THR A 70 -2.03 -13.19 1.02
N TRP A 71 -1.57 -12.67 2.16
CA TRP A 71 -2.24 -11.60 2.87
C TRP A 71 -1.81 -10.22 2.37
N PHE A 72 -2.79 -9.35 2.12
CA PHE A 72 -2.57 -7.93 1.92
C PHE A 72 -3.30 -7.13 3.00
N ALA A 73 -2.58 -6.23 3.67
CA ALA A 73 -3.12 -5.45 4.78
C ALA A 73 -3.56 -4.06 4.32
N TYR A 74 -4.85 -3.80 4.42
CA TYR A 74 -5.43 -2.47 4.27
C TYR A 74 -5.26 -1.69 5.57
N ARG A 75 -4.57 -0.55 5.46
CA ARG A 75 -4.31 0.38 6.56
C ARG A 75 -5.15 1.65 6.41
N PRO A 76 -5.42 2.37 7.52
CA PRO A 76 -6.08 3.67 7.46
C PRO A 76 -5.44 4.60 6.45
N VAL A 77 -6.27 5.44 5.81
CA VAL A 77 -5.78 6.56 5.00
C VAL A 77 -5.22 7.60 5.96
N ILE A 78 -3.99 8.03 5.72
CA ILE A 78 -3.38 9.10 6.51
C ILE A 78 -3.93 10.43 6.01
N LYS A 79 -4.55 11.19 6.91
CA LYS A 79 -4.92 12.59 6.66
C LYS A 79 -4.23 13.46 7.67
N LEU A 80 -3.26 14.26 7.23
CA LEU A 80 -2.65 15.27 8.07
C LEU A 80 -3.55 16.51 8.08
N LEU A 81 -3.99 16.93 9.26
CA LEU A 81 -4.86 18.10 9.43
C LEU A 81 -4.04 19.34 9.79
N ARG A 82 -3.12 19.19 10.75
CA ARG A 82 -2.19 20.27 11.14
C ARG A 82 -0.95 19.69 11.83
N LEU A 83 0.07 20.53 11.97
CA LEU A 83 1.25 20.24 12.77
C LEU A 83 1.56 21.43 13.68
N THR A 84 2.15 21.17 14.85
CA THR A 84 2.59 22.21 15.77
C THR A 84 3.90 21.84 16.46
N PRO A 85 4.81 22.81 16.68
CA PRO A 85 4.78 24.16 16.11
C PRO A 85 5.03 24.14 14.59
N SER A 86 4.49 25.12 13.87
CA SER A 86 4.65 25.23 12.41
C SER A 86 6.01 25.79 11.98
N ASN A 87 6.78 26.34 12.92
CA ASN A 87 8.10 26.90 12.69
C ASN A 87 9.02 26.50 13.84
N VAL A 88 10.17 25.95 13.50
CA VAL A 88 11.19 25.50 14.47
C VAL A 88 12.58 25.91 13.99
N PRO A 89 13.50 26.34 14.88
CA PRO A 89 14.88 26.60 14.50
C PRO A 89 15.57 25.31 14.03
N ALA A 90 16.21 25.33 12.87
CA ALA A 90 16.79 24.15 12.22
C ALA A 90 17.85 23.38 13.04
N LYS A 91 18.43 23.99 14.08
CA LYS A 91 19.52 23.42 14.90
C LYS A 91 19.07 22.92 16.27
N VAL A 92 17.80 23.11 16.63
CA VAL A 92 17.24 22.62 17.90
C VAL A 92 16.51 21.32 17.59
N GLY A 93 16.72 20.29 18.40
CA GLY A 93 15.92 19.07 18.35
C GLY A 93 14.47 19.43 18.68
N ALA A 94 13.70 19.75 17.64
CA ALA A 94 12.35 20.26 17.81
C ALA A 94 11.36 19.10 17.83
N GLU A 95 10.56 19.03 18.88
CA GLU A 95 9.44 18.11 18.95
C GLU A 95 8.27 18.68 18.14
N ILE A 96 7.89 17.98 17.08
CA ILE A 96 6.73 18.32 16.27
C ILE A 96 5.61 17.35 16.62
N THR A 97 4.43 17.90 16.86
CA THR A 97 3.19 17.13 17.00
C THR A 97 2.39 17.23 15.71
N LEU A 98 2.04 16.08 15.14
CA LEU A 98 1.15 15.94 14.00
C LEU A 98 -0.26 15.61 14.52
N PHE A 99 -1.26 16.33 14.01
CA PHE A 99 -2.67 16.05 14.25
C PHE A 99 -3.29 15.52 12.97
N GLY A 100 -4.00 14.40 13.05
CA GLY A 100 -4.59 13.81 11.86
C GLY A 100 -5.36 12.53 12.08
N GLU A 101 -5.87 11.97 10.99
CA GLU A 101 -6.53 10.67 10.98
C GLU A 101 -5.57 9.61 10.46
N GLY A 102 -5.65 8.40 11.02
CA GLY A 102 -4.87 7.25 10.57
C GLY A 102 -3.36 7.34 10.85
N LEU A 103 -2.92 8.31 11.65
CA LEU A 103 -1.54 8.43 12.09
C LEU A 103 -1.17 7.23 12.98
N GLN A 104 -0.02 6.61 12.71
CA GLN A 104 0.50 5.47 13.47
C GLN A 104 1.81 5.88 14.15
N PRO A 105 2.21 5.21 15.26
CA PRO A 105 3.53 5.40 15.84
C PRO A 105 4.64 5.15 14.81
N GLY A 106 5.71 5.95 14.87
CA GLY A 106 6.84 5.85 13.95
C GLY A 106 6.73 6.68 12.67
N ILE A 107 5.72 7.55 12.55
CA ILE A 107 5.72 8.60 11.52
C ILE A 107 6.90 9.56 11.77
N MET A 108 7.62 9.87 10.70
CA MET A 108 8.75 10.81 10.70
C MET A 108 8.43 12.01 9.82
N CYS A 109 8.84 13.20 10.26
CA CYS A 109 8.83 14.38 9.42
C CYS A 109 10.14 14.45 8.62
N SER A 110 10.05 14.78 7.33
CA SER A 110 11.22 15.06 6.48
C SER A 110 11.17 16.51 6.03
N PHE A 111 12.29 17.23 6.21
CA PHE A 111 12.45 18.62 5.79
C PHE A 111 13.47 18.67 4.66
N ASP A 112 13.04 19.11 3.48
CA ASP A 112 13.87 19.27 2.28
C ASP A 112 14.78 18.07 1.96
N GLY A 113 14.34 16.86 2.32
CA GLY A 113 15.05 15.60 2.06
C GLY A 113 16.38 15.42 2.80
N SER A 114 16.74 16.30 3.72
CA SER A 114 18.08 16.36 4.34
C SER A 114 18.09 15.95 5.82
N GLY A 115 16.93 15.82 6.47
CA GLY A 115 16.83 15.33 7.84
C GLY A 115 15.46 14.74 8.18
N HIS A 116 15.48 13.73 9.06
CA HIS A 116 14.29 13.13 9.64
C HIS A 116 14.20 13.42 11.12
N ILE A 117 13.03 13.86 11.59
CA ILE A 117 12.75 13.97 13.02
C ILE A 117 11.53 13.13 13.37
N SER A 118 11.57 12.52 14.55
CA SER A 118 10.41 11.84 15.11
C SER A 118 9.32 12.86 15.40
N ALA A 119 8.08 12.49 15.09
CA ALA A 119 6.92 13.30 15.43
C ALA A 119 6.06 12.58 16.46
N MET A 120 5.53 13.35 17.41
CA MET A 120 4.41 12.89 18.22
C MET A 120 3.15 12.92 17.34
N VAL A 121 2.32 11.89 17.44
CA VAL A 121 1.06 11.81 16.68
C VAL A 121 -0.12 11.92 17.65
N MET A 122 -1.10 12.76 17.30
CA MET A 122 -2.35 12.98 18.03
C MET A 122 -3.55 12.83 17.11
#